data_AF-A0A0V0R8J7-F1
#
_entry.id   AF-A0A0V0R8J7-F1
#
_cell.length_a   1.000
_cell.length_b   1.000
_cell.length_c   1.000
_cell.angle_alpha   90.00
_cell.angle_beta   90.00
_cell.angle_gamma   90.00
#
_symmetry.space_group_name_H-M   'P 1'
#
loop_
_entity.id
_entity.type
_entity.pdbx_description
1 polymer ?
#
loop_
_entity_poly.entity_id
_entity_poly.type
_entity_poly.pdbx_seq_one_letter_code
_entity_poly.pdbx_strand_id
1 'polypeptide(L)'
;MSWNRVEKRKKRLDKNKKLEKIIQIHFKEKHFNYKKKGAILSLEKEIKDLTENDDKSDDKKNKEIEEITHLTELTTKWKAACQEGIIELQKQLTDTYPDMTMNKIVDLLKVDPKDIDYDPETQDFV
;
A
#
# COMPACT_ATOMS: atom_id res chain seq x y z
N MET A 1 -7.54 84.22 21.65
CA MET A 1 -6.92 83.07 20.95
C MET A 1 -7.86 82.61 19.83
N SER A 2 -7.36 82.39 18.61
CA SER A 2 -8.19 82.11 17.42
C SER A 2 -8.72 80.67 17.38
N TRP A 3 -10.05 80.53 17.42
CA TRP A 3 -10.83 79.29 17.28
C TRP A 3 -10.36 78.38 16.13
N ASN A 4 -9.87 78.98 15.06
CA ASN A 4 -9.40 78.29 13.85
C ASN A 4 -8.17 77.39 14.10
N ARG A 5 -7.34 77.70 15.11
CA ARG A 5 -6.20 76.83 15.49
C ARG A 5 -6.64 75.60 16.27
N VAL A 6 -7.65 75.73 17.12
CA VAL A 6 -8.18 74.63 17.94
C VAL A 6 -8.88 73.60 17.05
N GLU A 7 -9.65 74.06 16.08
CA GLU A 7 -10.36 73.18 15.15
C GLU A 7 -9.39 72.43 14.21
N LYS A 8 -8.36 73.10 13.71
CA LYS A 8 -7.26 72.45 12.96
C LYS A 8 -6.54 71.40 13.81
N ARG A 9 -6.34 71.65 15.11
CA ARG A 9 -5.70 70.68 16.03
C ARG A 9 -6.60 69.46 16.29
N LYS A 10 -7.92 69.65 16.45
CA LYS A 10 -8.89 68.54 16.56
C LYS A 10 -8.90 67.67 15.29
N LYS A 11 -8.99 68.28 14.11
CA LYS A 11 -8.95 67.55 12.82
C LYS A 11 -7.65 66.73 12.64
N ARG A 12 -6.50 67.27 13.08
CA ARG A 12 -5.23 66.53 13.09
C ARG A 12 -5.23 65.35 14.06
N LEU A 13 -5.76 65.53 15.27
CA LEU A 13 -5.89 64.46 16.26
C LEU A 13 -6.79 63.32 15.76
N ASP A 14 -7.93 63.65 15.15
CA ASP A 14 -8.84 62.64 14.60
C ASP A 14 -8.21 61.89 13.41
N LYS A 15 -7.43 62.59 12.58
CA LYS A 15 -6.67 61.96 11.49
C LYS A 15 -5.59 61.01 12.04
N ASN A 16 -4.88 61.39 13.09
CA ASN A 16 -3.87 60.53 13.72
C ASN A 16 -4.50 59.27 14.35
N LYS A 17 -5.63 59.42 15.06
CA LYS A 17 -6.38 58.27 15.60
C LYS A 17 -6.85 57.29 14.52
N LYS A 18 -7.25 57.80 13.35
CA LYS A 18 -7.61 56.95 12.20
C LYS A 18 -6.40 56.21 11.64
N LEU A 19 -5.24 56.87 11.53
CA LEU A 19 -4.00 56.24 11.07
C LEU A 19 -3.52 55.15 12.02
N GLU A 20 -3.58 55.38 13.34
CA GLU A 20 -3.23 54.36 14.35
C GLU A 20 -4.11 53.11 14.22
N LYS A 21 -5.42 53.27 14.02
CA LYS A 21 -6.32 52.13 13.78
C LYS A 21 -5.97 51.35 12.51
N ILE A 22 -5.66 52.04 11.41
CA ILE A 22 -5.28 51.39 10.15
C ILE A 22 -3.98 50.59 10.33
N ILE A 23 -2.98 51.16 11.01
CA ILE A 23 -1.71 50.47 11.28
C ILE A 23 -1.93 49.21 12.14
N GLN A 24 -2.77 49.31 13.18
CA GLN A 24 -3.10 48.16 14.02
C GLN A 24 -3.82 47.04 13.26
N ILE A 25 -4.77 47.38 12.38
CA ILE A 25 -5.46 46.41 11.52
C ILE A 25 -4.45 45.72 10.61
N HIS A 26 -3.61 46.49 9.93
CA HIS A 26 -2.64 45.94 8.98
C HIS A 26 -1.60 45.02 9.66
N PHE A 27 -1.16 45.36 10.88
CA PHE A 27 -0.27 44.52 11.66
C PHE A 27 -0.94 43.20 12.08
N LYS A 28 -2.21 43.26 12.51
CA LYS A 28 -3.01 42.06 12.85
C LYS A 28 -3.21 41.17 11.63
N GLU A 29 -3.55 41.73 10.48
CA GLU A 29 -3.71 40.99 9.22
C GLU A 29 -2.40 40.33 8.78
N LYS A 30 -1.28 41.06 8.83
CA LYS A 30 0.04 40.52 8.48
C LYS A 30 0.43 39.35 9.39
N HIS A 31 0.19 39.49 10.69
CA HIS A 31 0.48 38.44 11.67
C HIS A 31 -0.45 37.22 11.51
N PHE A 32 -1.73 37.44 11.21
CA PHE A 32 -2.69 36.38 10.92
C PHE A 32 -2.32 35.62 9.64
N ASN A 33 -1.93 36.33 8.58
CA ASN A 33 -1.45 35.72 7.33
C ASN A 33 -0.16 34.91 7.53
N TYR A 34 0.76 35.38 8.37
CA TYR A 34 1.97 34.62 8.71
C TYR A 34 1.64 33.31 9.43
N LYS A 35 0.72 33.34 10.40
CA LYS A 35 0.26 32.12 11.09
C LYS A 35 -0.43 31.14 10.15
N LYS A 36 -1.29 31.62 9.24
CA LYS A 36 -1.93 30.79 8.22
C LYS A 36 -0.91 30.14 7.29
N LYS A 37 0.12 30.88 6.86
CA LYS A 37 1.18 30.35 6.00
C LYS A 37 1.95 29.22 6.70
N GLY A 38 2.24 29.35 7.99
CA GLY A 38 2.85 28.27 8.77
C GLY A 38 1.99 27.02 8.88
N ALA A 39 0.68 27.19 9.11
CA ALA A 39 -0.26 26.06 9.17
C ALA A 39 -0.38 25.34 7.81
N ILE A 40 -0.44 26.10 6.70
CA ILE A 40 -0.47 25.54 5.34
C ILE A 40 0.78 24.70 5.07
N LEU A 41 1.98 25.22 5.36
CA LEU A 41 3.23 24.48 5.17
C LEU A 41 3.29 23.20 6.02
N SER A 42 2.73 23.22 7.23
CA SER A 42 2.64 22.04 8.08
C SER A 42 1.71 20.98 7.49
N LEU A 43 0.54 21.38 7.00
CA LEU A 43 -0.41 20.47 6.35
C LEU A 43 0.12 19.93 5.02
N GLU A 44 0.80 20.77 4.22
CA GLU A 44 1.46 20.34 2.98
C GLU A 44 2.54 19.28 3.26
N LYS A 45 3.30 19.45 4.35
CA LYS A 45 4.28 18.45 4.78
C LYS A 45 3.60 17.16 5.24
N GLU A 46 2.55 17.26 6.04
CA GLU A 46 1.81 16.08 6.53
C GLU A 46 1.16 15.29 5.39
N ILE A 47 0.57 15.97 4.41
CA ILE A 47 0.04 15.34 3.18
C ILE A 47 1.15 14.63 2.43
N LYS A 48 2.31 15.29 2.24
CA LYS A 48 3.46 14.70 1.54
C LYS A 48 3.97 13.45 2.26
N ASP A 49 4.15 13.52 3.58
CA ASP A 49 4.63 12.42 4.41
C ASP A 49 3.63 11.22 4.37
N LEU A 50 2.31 11.49 4.34
CA LEU A 50 1.30 10.45 4.18
C LEU A 50 1.35 9.80 2.79
N THR A 51 1.42 10.59 1.71
CA THR A 51 1.49 10.05 0.35
C THR A 51 2.73 9.20 0.11
N GLU A 52 3.90 9.60 0.61
CA GLU A 52 5.13 8.82 0.47
C GLU A 52 5.10 7.50 1.26
N ASN A 53 4.33 7.43 2.35
CA ASN A 53 4.17 6.20 3.12
C ASN A 53 3.18 5.23 2.45
N ASP A 54 2.13 5.77 1.83
CA ASP A 54 1.17 4.96 1.06
C ASP A 54 1.84 4.34 -0.17
N ASP A 55 2.63 5.11 -0.93
CA ASP A 55 3.40 4.61 -2.08
C ASP A 55 4.34 3.46 -1.68
N LYS A 56 5.08 3.61 -0.56
CA LYS A 56 5.97 2.55 -0.04
C LYS A 56 5.21 1.29 0.39
N SER A 57 4.00 1.48 0.96
CA SER A 57 3.13 0.38 1.35
C SER A 57 2.66 -0.39 0.12
N ASP A 58 2.26 0.31 -0.93
CA ASP A 58 1.74 -0.31 -2.15
C ASP A 58 2.84 -1.01 -2.96
N ASP A 59 4.05 -0.43 -3.02
CA ASP A 59 5.24 -1.10 -3.57
C ASP A 59 5.56 -2.41 -2.82
N LYS A 60 5.42 -2.40 -1.50
CA LYS A 60 5.66 -3.60 -0.68
C LYS A 60 4.60 -4.68 -0.96
N LYS A 61 3.31 -4.30 -1.02
CA LYS A 61 2.23 -5.24 -1.35
C LYS A 61 2.40 -5.82 -2.75
N ASN A 62 2.78 -5.00 -3.73
CA ASN A 62 3.00 -5.46 -5.10
C ASN A 62 4.12 -6.51 -5.17
N LYS A 63 5.23 -6.29 -4.45
CA LYS A 63 6.30 -7.30 -4.33
C LYS A 63 5.83 -8.59 -3.67
N GLU A 64 5.08 -8.50 -2.57
CA GLU A 64 4.53 -9.68 -1.90
C GLU A 64 3.58 -10.47 -2.82
N ILE A 65 2.75 -9.78 -3.61
CA ILE A 65 1.88 -10.40 -4.62
C ILE A 65 2.72 -11.09 -5.70
N GLU A 66 3.73 -10.42 -6.26
CA GLU A 66 4.64 -11.00 -7.24
C GLU A 66 5.32 -12.27 -6.70
N GLU A 67 5.85 -12.23 -5.48
CA GLU A 67 6.47 -13.40 -4.84
C GLU A 67 5.47 -14.55 -4.64
N ILE A 68 4.26 -14.27 -4.17
CA ILE A 68 3.20 -15.29 -4.01
C ILE A 68 2.83 -15.90 -5.37
N THR A 69 2.65 -15.08 -6.40
CA THR A 69 2.33 -15.58 -7.75
C THR A 69 3.44 -16.45 -8.30
N HIS A 70 4.70 -16.03 -8.15
CA HIS A 70 5.86 -16.81 -8.58
C HIS A 70 6.00 -18.14 -7.83
N LEU A 71 5.81 -18.14 -6.50
CA LEU A 71 5.81 -19.38 -5.72
C LEU A 71 4.67 -20.31 -6.14
N THR A 72 3.49 -19.77 -6.39
CA THR A 72 2.33 -20.54 -6.87
C THR A 72 2.64 -21.21 -8.21
N GLU A 73 3.24 -20.47 -9.15
CA GLU A 73 3.68 -21.03 -10.44
C GLU A 73 4.71 -22.14 -10.27
N LEU A 74 5.69 -21.96 -9.37
CA LEU A 74 6.69 -22.99 -9.09
C LEU A 74 6.07 -24.24 -8.48
N THR A 75 5.16 -24.08 -7.52
CA THR A 75 4.43 -25.20 -6.92
C THR A 75 3.66 -25.98 -7.99
N THR A 76 2.96 -25.30 -8.91
CA THR A 76 2.26 -25.95 -10.02
C THR A 76 3.22 -26.72 -10.94
N LYS A 77 4.39 -26.16 -11.26
CA LYS A 77 5.40 -26.85 -12.08
C LYS A 77 5.96 -28.08 -11.39
N TRP A 78 6.29 -27.98 -10.10
CA TRP A 78 6.78 -29.11 -9.32
C TRP A 78 5.73 -30.19 -9.16
N LYS A 79 4.47 -29.80 -8.96
CA LYS A 79 3.34 -30.72 -8.92
C LYS A 79 3.22 -31.52 -10.20
N ALA A 80 3.22 -30.85 -11.36
CA ALA A 80 3.18 -31.51 -12.66
C ALA A 80 4.37 -32.47 -12.85
N ALA A 81 5.59 -32.06 -12.47
CA ALA A 81 6.77 -32.92 -12.54
C ALA A 81 6.66 -34.15 -11.63
N CYS A 82 6.08 -34.00 -10.44
CA CYS A 82 5.81 -35.13 -9.54
C CYS A 82 4.78 -36.09 -10.15
N GLN A 83 3.67 -35.57 -10.69
CA GLN A 83 2.65 -36.40 -11.36
C GLN A 83 3.26 -37.20 -12.53
N GLU A 84 4.03 -36.55 -13.41
CA GLU A 84 4.75 -37.22 -14.50
C GLU A 84 5.71 -38.30 -14.00
N GLY A 85 6.47 -38.01 -12.94
CA GLY A 85 7.38 -38.97 -12.33
C GLY A 85 6.66 -40.20 -11.75
N ILE A 86 5.50 -39.99 -11.13
CA ILE A 86 4.67 -41.08 -10.60
C ILE A 86 4.11 -41.95 -11.75
N ILE A 87 3.62 -41.33 -12.82
CA ILE A 87 3.12 -42.04 -14.02
C ILE A 87 4.23 -42.89 -14.65
N GLU A 88 5.42 -42.31 -14.80
CA GLU A 88 6.55 -43.02 -15.39
C GLU A 88 7.02 -44.18 -14.50
N LEU A 89 7.05 -43.96 -13.19
CA LEU A 89 7.35 -45.02 -12.23
C LEU A 89 6.31 -46.15 -12.30
N GLN A 90 5.03 -45.82 -12.45
CA GLN A 90 3.99 -46.83 -12.64
C GLN A 90 4.22 -47.68 -13.87
N LYS A 91 4.51 -47.06 -15.02
CA LYS A 91 4.78 -47.79 -16.25
C LYS A 91 5.93 -48.79 -16.05
N GLN A 92 7.04 -48.33 -15.49
CA GLN A 92 8.22 -49.17 -15.26
C GLN A 92 7.95 -50.32 -14.27
N LEU A 93 7.17 -50.07 -13.23
CA LEU A 93 6.83 -51.09 -12.23
C LEU A 93 5.78 -52.07 -12.73
N THR A 94 4.84 -51.65 -13.57
CA THR A 94 3.78 -52.51 -14.10
C THR A 94 4.34 -53.63 -14.98
N ASP A 95 5.43 -53.36 -15.72
CA ASP A 95 6.13 -54.36 -16.52
C ASP A 95 6.71 -55.51 -15.68
N THR A 96 7.11 -55.21 -14.42
CA THR A 96 7.68 -56.20 -13.49
C THR A 96 6.64 -56.75 -12.51
N TYR A 97 5.67 -55.94 -12.12
CA TYR A 97 4.65 -56.20 -11.12
C TYR A 97 3.27 -55.80 -11.66
N PRO A 98 2.56 -56.70 -12.37
CA PRO A 98 1.28 -56.38 -13.02
C PRO A 98 0.18 -55.92 -12.07
N ASP A 99 0.26 -56.30 -10.79
CA ASP A 99 -0.69 -55.89 -9.75
C ASP A 99 -0.40 -54.50 -9.15
N MET A 100 0.59 -53.77 -9.67
CA MET A 100 0.98 -52.44 -9.19
C MET A 100 0.02 -51.36 -9.73
N THR A 101 -0.97 -51.00 -8.92
CA THR A 101 -1.92 -49.91 -9.24
C THR A 101 -1.35 -48.54 -8.87
N MET A 102 -1.94 -47.48 -9.41
CA MET A 102 -1.53 -46.10 -9.09
C MET A 102 -1.65 -45.81 -7.58
N ASN A 103 -2.74 -46.27 -6.96
CA ASN A 103 -2.95 -46.18 -5.51
C ASN A 103 -1.78 -46.77 -4.71
N LYS A 104 -1.30 -47.96 -5.10
CA LYS A 104 -0.16 -48.61 -4.42
C LYS A 104 1.13 -47.81 -4.55
N ILE A 105 1.32 -47.10 -5.67
CA ILE A 105 2.52 -46.30 -5.90
C ILE A 105 2.47 -45.00 -5.09
N VAL A 106 1.33 -44.32 -5.08
CA VAL A 106 1.13 -43.14 -4.23
C VAL A 106 1.33 -43.52 -2.75
N ASP A 107 0.76 -44.65 -2.31
CA ASP A 107 0.97 -45.20 -0.96
C ASP A 107 2.42 -45.60 -0.67
N LEU A 108 3.15 -46.08 -1.68
CA LEU A 108 4.57 -46.44 -1.58
C LEU A 108 5.45 -45.19 -1.40
N LEU A 109 5.18 -44.15 -2.18
CA LEU A 109 5.91 -42.89 -2.13
C LEU A 109 5.57 -42.04 -0.90
N LYS A 110 4.50 -42.40 -0.17
CA LYS A 110 4.03 -41.68 1.03
C LYS A 110 3.69 -40.22 0.74
N VAL A 111 3.15 -39.97 -0.45
CA VAL A 111 2.68 -38.64 -0.86
C VAL A 111 1.20 -38.51 -0.48
N ASP A 112 0.80 -37.36 0.06
CA ASP A 112 -0.62 -37.08 0.27
C ASP A 112 -1.29 -36.90 -1.11
N PRO A 113 -2.35 -37.65 -1.45
CA PRO A 113 -3.08 -37.48 -2.69
C PRO A 113 -3.47 -36.04 -2.99
N LYS A 114 -3.79 -35.24 -1.97
CA LYS A 114 -4.20 -33.85 -2.14
C LYS A 114 -3.08 -32.93 -2.62
N ASP A 115 -1.83 -33.24 -2.28
CA ASP A 115 -0.68 -32.41 -2.68
C ASP A 115 -0.41 -32.53 -4.19
N ILE A 116 -0.86 -33.64 -4.79
CA ILE A 116 -0.66 -33.98 -6.20
C ILE A 116 -1.97 -34.03 -7.00
N ASP A 117 -3.09 -33.52 -6.46
CA ASP A 117 -4.44 -33.62 -7.06
C ASP A 117 -4.80 -35.03 -7.54
N TYR A 118 -4.38 -36.04 -6.78
CA TYR A 118 -4.69 -37.43 -7.10
C TYR A 118 -6.03 -37.82 -6.49
N ASP A 119 -6.90 -38.41 -7.32
CA ASP A 119 -8.16 -38.99 -6.89
C ASP A 119 -8.04 -40.53 -6.81
N PRO A 120 -8.09 -41.12 -5.59
CA PRO A 120 -7.98 -42.57 -5.40
C PRO A 120 -9.11 -43.39 -6.02
N GLU A 121 -10.29 -42.79 -6.23
CA GLU A 121 -11.46 -43.48 -6.80
C GLU A 121 -11.32 -43.65 -8.31
N THR A 122 -10.92 -42.59 -9.01
CA THR A 122 -10.70 -42.59 -10.46
C THR A 122 -9.30 -43.09 -10.85
N GLN A 123 -8.38 -43.12 -9.89
CA GLN A 123 -6.95 -43.41 -10.08
C GLN A 123 -6.27 -42.47 -11.08
N ASP A 124 -6.69 -41.21 -11.13
CA ASP A 124 -6.18 -40.20 -12.05
C ASP A 124 -5.79 -38.90 -11.32
N PHE A 125 -5.05 -38.05 -12.01
CA PHE A 125 -4.71 -36.70 -11.54
C PHE A 125 -5.73 -35.68 -12.09
N VAL A 126 -6.20 -34.80 -11.22
CA VAL A 126 -7.21 -33.76 -11.48
C VAL A 126 -6.57 -32.40 -11.73
#